data_AF-A0A1U9MEG7-F1
#
_entry.id   AF-A0A1U9MEG7-F1
#
_cell.length_a   1.000
_cell.length_b   1.000
_cell.length_c   1.000
_cell.angle_alpha   90.00
_cell.angle_beta   90.00
_cell.angle_gamma   90.00
#
_symmetry.space_group_name_H-M   'P 1'
#
loop_
_entity.id
_entity.type
_entity.pdbx_description
1 polymer ?
#
loop_
_entity_poly.entity_id
_entity_poly.type
_entity_poly.pdbx_seq_one_letter_code
_entity_poly.pdbx_strand_id
1 'polypeptide(L)'
;MFLKTIEHARLAVMTKTPQFKPSKRCSIDFLAAIAPETIAPKTIAIVCFDDAQLLDITGPMQVFSSANDLYASANDLYESNVKPYQLLTIAENDKIRTTSGLELAVGPLSLAPDHLDTLIISGGRGINRFAANKAMLQWIDMMNRKTRRIASVCSGSLALAKLGLLDGKKATTHWSRIDEFRKDYPDVLWTNEAIFIRNGKIWTSAGITSGIDMTLAMVEEDLGFDLAKSVARQLVVYLRRPGGQSQFSELLDFYCEDERFNLLNQWVMKNLSRPLSVAMLAEKCGMSERNFSRLYTRDTGSSPGKAIELFRLEAARQYLEQNWSIKKIVRQCGFGSEETLRRVFQRHLHVSPQNYRDRFSRLPDE
;
A
#
# COMPACT_ATOMS: atom_id res chain seq x y z
N MET A 1 -54.66 -28.73 -17.27
CA MET A 1 -55.52 -29.03 -18.44
C MET A 1 -56.27 -27.73 -18.77
N PHE A 2 -55.72 -26.90 -19.67
CA PHE A 2 -56.26 -26.64 -21.02
C PHE A 2 -57.67 -26.00 -20.94
N LEU A 3 -57.96 -24.75 -21.35
CA LEU A 3 -57.61 -24.03 -22.58
C LEU A 3 -57.95 -22.52 -22.48
N LYS A 4 -57.09 -21.69 -23.12
CA LYS A 4 -57.33 -20.51 -24.00
C LYS A 4 -58.32 -19.42 -23.52
N THR A 5 -57.99 -18.12 -23.64
CA THR A 5 -57.82 -17.46 -24.95
C THR A 5 -57.00 -16.18 -24.86
N ILE A 6 -56.03 -16.08 -25.77
CA ILE A 6 -55.22 -14.93 -26.13
C ILE A 6 -56.02 -14.12 -27.16
N GLU A 7 -56.13 -12.80 -26.97
CA GLU A 7 -55.98 -11.78 -28.01
C GLU A 7 -56.18 -10.41 -27.37
N HIS A 8 -55.17 -9.54 -27.42
CA HIS A 8 -55.28 -8.09 -27.68
C HIS A 8 -53.90 -7.43 -27.66
N ALA A 9 -53.79 -6.38 -28.47
CA ALA A 9 -52.77 -5.34 -28.53
C ALA A 9 -51.56 -5.56 -29.48
N ARG A 10 -51.76 -5.02 -30.68
CA ARG A 10 -50.79 -4.73 -31.74
C ARG A 10 -49.56 -3.94 -31.23
N LEU A 11 -48.40 -4.33 -31.78
CA LEU A 11 -47.14 -3.60 -31.77
C LEU A 11 -47.30 -2.15 -32.28
N ALA A 12 -46.80 -1.19 -31.50
CA ALA A 12 -46.29 0.08 -32.00
C ALA A 12 -44.81 0.18 -31.59
N VAL A 13 -43.93 -0.07 -32.55
CA VAL A 13 -42.48 0.08 -32.42
C VAL A 13 -42.16 1.57 -32.51
N MET A 14 -41.65 2.18 -31.43
CA MET A 14 -40.95 3.47 -31.50
C MET A 14 -39.44 3.23 -31.45
N THR A 15 -38.83 3.35 -32.62
CA THR A 15 -37.40 3.51 -32.84
C THR A 15 -36.97 4.93 -32.47
N LYS A 16 -35.89 5.07 -31.68
CA LYS A 16 -34.86 6.13 -31.79
C LYS A 16 -33.81 6.00 -30.68
N THR A 17 -32.72 5.31 -31.00
CA THR A 17 -31.46 5.35 -30.25
C THR A 17 -30.58 6.46 -30.87
N PRO A 18 -29.98 7.38 -30.10
CA PRO A 18 -29.16 8.45 -30.68
C PRO A 18 -27.86 7.91 -31.26
N GLN A 19 -27.64 8.16 -32.56
CA GLN A 19 -26.41 7.88 -33.29
C GLN A 19 -25.31 8.88 -32.91
N PHE A 20 -24.20 8.39 -32.37
CA PHE A 20 -22.96 9.15 -32.23
C PHE A 20 -22.26 9.22 -33.59
N LYS A 21 -22.01 10.43 -34.11
CA LYS A 21 -21.22 10.66 -35.34
C LYS A 21 -19.75 10.86 -34.97
N PRO A 22 -18.79 10.12 -35.57
CA PRO A 22 -17.37 10.39 -35.35
C PRO A 22 -16.95 11.64 -36.13
N SER A 23 -16.29 12.59 -35.46
CA SER A 23 -15.65 13.72 -36.10
C SER A 23 -14.39 13.27 -36.85
N LYS A 24 -14.24 13.74 -38.09
CA LYS A 24 -13.06 13.52 -38.92
C LYS A 24 -11.97 14.54 -38.59
N ARG A 25 -10.72 14.03 -38.56
CA ARG A 25 -9.41 14.70 -38.64
C ARG A 25 -8.88 15.36 -37.36
N CYS A 26 -8.06 14.59 -36.63
CA CYS A 26 -6.74 15.07 -36.26
C CYS A 26 -5.72 14.11 -36.90
N SER A 27 -4.71 14.67 -37.53
CA SER A 27 -3.75 14.04 -38.42
C SER A 27 -2.92 12.95 -37.74
N ILE A 28 -2.84 11.82 -38.45
CA ILE A 28 -1.74 10.85 -38.40
C ILE A 28 -0.43 11.62 -38.64
N ASP A 29 0.50 11.55 -37.69
CA ASP A 29 1.96 11.55 -37.89
C ASP A 29 2.68 11.68 -36.52
N PHE A 30 2.66 10.62 -35.71
CA PHE A 30 3.69 10.39 -34.67
C PHE A 30 3.73 8.92 -34.19
N LEU A 31 3.55 7.98 -35.12
CA LEU A 31 3.85 6.57 -34.87
C LEU A 31 4.93 6.14 -35.85
N ALA A 32 6.17 6.55 -35.54
CA ALA A 32 7.31 5.76 -35.98
C ALA A 32 7.13 4.38 -35.33
N ALA A 33 6.73 3.40 -36.15
CA ALA A 33 6.57 2.02 -35.78
C ALA A 33 7.85 1.51 -35.14
N ILE A 34 7.88 1.47 -33.81
CA ILE A 34 8.79 0.60 -33.07
C ILE A 34 8.19 -0.79 -33.27
N ALA A 35 8.77 -1.58 -34.19
CA ALA A 35 8.50 -3.01 -34.22
C ALA A 35 8.69 -3.53 -32.78
N PRO A 36 7.76 -4.32 -32.22
CA PRO A 36 7.92 -4.80 -30.86
C PRO A 36 9.21 -5.62 -30.81
N GLU A 37 10.26 -5.08 -30.19
CA GLU A 37 11.39 -5.89 -29.75
C GLU A 37 10.79 -7.08 -29.02
N THR A 38 11.20 -8.30 -29.39
CA THR A 38 10.75 -9.51 -28.72
C THR A 38 11.26 -9.48 -27.29
N ILE A 39 10.48 -8.90 -26.37
CA ILE A 39 10.82 -8.86 -24.95
C ILE A 39 10.67 -10.28 -24.42
N ALA A 40 11.80 -10.90 -24.05
CA ALA A 40 11.75 -12.12 -23.26
C ALA A 40 11.06 -11.80 -21.91
N PRO A 41 10.05 -12.57 -21.50
CA PRO A 41 9.29 -12.27 -20.29
C PRO A 41 10.19 -12.30 -19.05
N LYS A 42 10.12 -11.25 -18.24
CA LYS A 42 10.78 -11.20 -16.94
C LYS A 42 10.09 -12.17 -15.99
N THR A 43 10.82 -13.11 -15.39
CA THR A 43 10.21 -14.12 -14.53
C THR A 43 10.10 -13.62 -13.09
N ILE A 44 8.88 -13.57 -12.58
CA ILE A 44 8.51 -13.12 -11.24
C ILE A 44 8.03 -14.32 -10.44
N ALA A 45 8.70 -14.62 -9.33
CA ALA A 45 8.27 -15.67 -8.40
C ALA A 45 7.85 -15.06 -7.06
N ILE A 46 6.70 -15.49 -6.55
CA ILE A 46 6.23 -15.17 -5.20
C ILE A 46 6.30 -16.42 -4.34
N VAL A 47 7.06 -16.32 -3.25
CA VAL A 47 7.20 -17.37 -2.25
C VAL A 47 6.00 -17.35 -1.31
N CYS A 48 5.31 -18.48 -1.29
CA CYS A 48 4.09 -18.75 -0.55
C CYS A 48 4.37 -19.83 0.51
N PHE A 49 3.58 -19.84 1.57
CA PHE A 49 3.62 -20.86 2.63
C PHE A 49 2.29 -20.91 3.37
N ASP A 50 2.03 -21.99 4.11
CA ASP A 50 0.83 -22.08 4.95
C ASP A 50 0.81 -20.97 5.99
N ASP A 51 -0.36 -20.36 6.17
CA ASP A 51 -0.62 -19.16 6.96
C ASP A 51 0.09 -17.90 6.44
N ALA A 52 0.36 -17.83 5.13
CA ALA A 52 0.73 -16.59 4.45
C ALA A 52 -0.46 -15.61 4.35
N GLN A 53 -0.16 -14.32 4.33
CA GLN A 53 -1.15 -13.27 4.16
C GLN A 53 -1.58 -13.18 2.70
N LEU A 54 -2.87 -13.41 2.41
CA LEU A 54 -3.38 -13.52 1.04
C LEU A 54 -2.97 -12.33 0.15
N LEU A 55 -3.18 -11.10 0.64
CA LEU A 55 -2.90 -9.88 -0.11
C LEU A 55 -1.41 -9.59 -0.30
N ASP A 56 -0.53 -10.16 0.52
CA ASP A 56 0.92 -10.04 0.32
C ASP A 56 1.37 -10.87 -0.89
N ILE A 57 0.58 -11.88 -1.26
CA ILE A 57 0.75 -12.68 -2.47
C ILE A 57 0.02 -12.01 -3.63
N THR A 58 -1.30 -11.86 -3.51
CA THR A 58 -2.16 -11.49 -4.64
C THR A 58 -2.06 -10.03 -5.04
N GLY A 59 -1.69 -9.12 -4.13
CA GLY A 59 -1.48 -7.71 -4.44
C GLY A 59 -0.38 -7.52 -5.49
N PRO A 60 0.88 -7.93 -5.20
CA PRO A 60 1.95 -7.92 -6.19
C PRO A 60 1.62 -8.70 -7.47
N MET A 61 1.02 -9.89 -7.39
CA MET A 61 0.62 -10.65 -8.59
C MET A 61 -0.32 -9.84 -9.48
N GLN A 62 -1.33 -9.21 -8.89
CA GLN A 62 -2.32 -8.46 -9.63
C GLN A 62 -1.71 -7.26 -10.34
N VAL A 63 -0.72 -6.58 -9.73
CA VAL A 63 -0.01 -5.46 -10.38
C VAL A 63 0.75 -5.94 -11.62
N PHE A 64 1.55 -7.00 -11.52
CA PHE A 64 2.26 -7.52 -12.68
C PHE A 64 1.32 -8.10 -13.74
N SER A 65 0.24 -8.78 -13.33
CA SER A 65 -0.76 -9.31 -14.26
C SER A 65 -1.48 -8.19 -15.02
N SER A 66 -1.88 -7.12 -14.34
CA SER A 66 -2.49 -5.95 -14.99
C SER A 66 -1.49 -5.22 -15.90
N ALA A 67 -0.21 -5.23 -15.58
CA ALA A 67 0.82 -4.72 -16.49
C ALA A 67 0.93 -5.57 -17.76
N ASN A 68 0.80 -6.90 -17.68
CA ASN A 68 0.72 -7.76 -18.87
C ASN A 68 -0.49 -7.39 -19.75
N ASP A 69 -1.68 -7.27 -19.16
CA ASP A 69 -2.91 -6.98 -19.92
C ASP A 69 -2.85 -5.60 -20.59
N LEU A 70 -2.37 -4.58 -19.87
CA LEU A 70 -2.23 -3.22 -20.39
C LEU A 70 -1.11 -3.10 -21.43
N TYR A 71 -0.02 -3.84 -21.25
CA TYR A 71 1.05 -3.90 -22.26
C TYR A 71 0.54 -4.51 -23.57
N ALA A 72 -0.20 -5.63 -23.48
CA ALA A 72 -0.81 -6.24 -24.65
C ALA A 72 -1.80 -5.30 -25.34
N SER A 73 -2.60 -4.57 -24.56
CA SER A 73 -3.54 -3.56 -25.04
C SER A 73 -2.88 -2.42 -25.79
N ALA A 74 -1.80 -1.86 -25.23
CA ALA A 74 -1.13 -0.69 -25.79
C ALA A 74 -0.36 -0.98 -27.09
N ASN A 75 -0.10 -2.25 -27.40
CA ASN A 75 0.70 -2.67 -28.55
C ASN A 75 -0.09 -3.51 -29.58
N ASP A 76 -1.42 -3.59 -29.46
CA ASP A 76 -2.28 -4.44 -30.30
C ASP A 76 -1.84 -5.92 -30.31
N LEU A 77 -1.36 -6.41 -29.16
CA LEU A 77 -0.74 -7.72 -28.98
C LEU A 77 -1.69 -8.75 -28.33
N TYR A 78 -2.99 -8.50 -28.27
CA TYR A 78 -3.97 -9.37 -27.58
C TYR A 78 -3.99 -10.82 -28.08
N GLU A 79 -3.78 -11.04 -29.37
CA GLU A 79 -3.71 -12.38 -29.97
C GLU A 79 -2.30 -12.99 -29.87
N SER A 80 -1.31 -12.19 -29.48
CA SER A 80 0.06 -12.65 -29.27
C SER A 80 0.25 -13.08 -27.80
N ASN A 81 1.04 -14.11 -27.55
CA ASN A 81 1.40 -14.51 -26.19
C ASN A 81 2.57 -13.69 -25.61
N VAL A 82 2.81 -12.47 -26.14
CA VAL A 82 3.92 -11.62 -25.71
C VAL A 82 3.52 -10.90 -24.43
N LYS A 83 4.15 -11.29 -23.32
CA LYS A 83 3.92 -10.71 -21.99
C LYS A 83 5.25 -10.22 -21.42
N PRO A 84 5.31 -9.02 -20.83
CA PRO A 84 6.53 -8.56 -20.17
C PRO A 84 6.87 -9.37 -18.92
N TYR A 85 5.89 -10.03 -18.28
CA TYR A 85 6.12 -10.83 -17.08
C TYR A 85 5.57 -12.26 -17.18
N GLN A 86 6.39 -13.23 -16.78
CA GLN A 86 5.98 -14.59 -16.45
C GLN A 86 5.80 -14.68 -14.93
N LEU A 87 4.61 -15.07 -14.45
CA LEU A 87 4.28 -15.08 -13.03
C LEU A 87 4.25 -16.50 -12.47
N LEU A 88 4.89 -16.71 -11.32
CA LEU A 88 4.93 -17.97 -10.59
C LEU A 88 4.55 -17.73 -9.12
N THR A 89 3.70 -18.59 -8.57
CA THR A 89 3.57 -18.78 -7.12
C THR A 89 4.27 -20.08 -6.77
N ILE A 90 5.14 -20.05 -5.77
CA ILE A 90 5.95 -21.21 -5.39
C ILE A 90 5.90 -21.44 -3.89
N ALA A 91 5.78 -22.70 -3.47
CA ALA A 91 5.83 -23.10 -2.08
C ALA A 91 6.48 -24.48 -1.93
N GLU A 92 6.66 -24.91 -0.67
CA GLU A 92 7.12 -26.27 -0.33
C GLU A 92 6.10 -27.33 -0.76
N ASN A 93 4.80 -27.03 -0.62
CA ASN A 93 3.68 -27.87 -1.04
C ASN A 93 3.01 -27.30 -2.30
N ASP A 94 2.26 -28.11 -3.04
CA ASP A 94 1.49 -27.71 -4.24
C ASP A 94 0.19 -26.92 -3.92
N LYS A 95 -0.12 -26.79 -2.64
CA LYS A 95 -1.20 -25.96 -2.12
C LYS A 95 -0.80 -25.34 -0.80
N ILE A 96 -1.35 -24.16 -0.53
CA ILE A 96 -1.23 -23.50 0.77
C ILE A 96 -2.60 -23.02 1.26
N ARG A 97 -2.79 -22.95 2.57
CA ARG A 97 -3.94 -22.28 3.18
C ARG A 97 -3.51 -20.92 3.75
N THR A 98 -4.13 -19.83 3.31
CA THR A 98 -3.79 -18.48 3.77
C THR A 98 -4.40 -18.18 5.14
N THR A 99 -3.97 -17.08 5.77
CA THR A 99 -4.54 -16.59 7.05
C THR A 99 -6.03 -16.29 6.99
N SER A 100 -6.61 -16.03 5.81
CA SER A 100 -8.04 -15.83 5.60
C SER A 100 -8.82 -17.14 5.42
N GLY A 101 -8.13 -18.28 5.48
CA GLY A 101 -8.71 -19.61 5.27
C GLY A 101 -8.86 -20.03 3.81
N LEU A 102 -8.50 -19.18 2.85
CA LEU A 102 -8.54 -19.49 1.42
C LEU A 102 -7.39 -20.43 1.07
N GLU A 103 -7.69 -21.49 0.32
CA GLU A 103 -6.67 -22.37 -0.25
C GLU A 103 -6.26 -21.91 -1.64
N LEU A 104 -4.95 -21.87 -1.89
CA LEU A 104 -4.38 -21.52 -3.19
C LEU A 104 -3.56 -22.70 -3.71
N ALA A 105 -3.81 -23.08 -4.95
CA ALA A 105 -2.89 -23.94 -5.71
C ALA A 105 -1.64 -23.13 -6.07
N VAL A 106 -0.47 -23.73 -5.85
CA VAL A 106 0.84 -23.09 -6.07
C VAL A 106 1.82 -24.11 -6.66
N GLY A 107 2.85 -23.64 -7.34
CA GLY A 107 3.90 -24.50 -7.86
C GLY A 107 4.86 -25.00 -6.78
N PRO A 108 5.51 -26.16 -6.97
CA PRO A 108 6.63 -26.55 -6.13
C PRO A 108 7.82 -25.62 -6.35
N LEU A 109 8.76 -25.56 -5.39
CA LEU A 109 10.00 -24.77 -5.51
C LEU A 109 10.81 -25.11 -6.77
N SER A 110 10.73 -26.34 -7.26
CA SER A 110 11.42 -26.80 -8.48
C SER A 110 10.87 -26.18 -9.77
N LEU A 111 9.71 -25.50 -9.71
CA LEU A 111 9.17 -24.74 -10.83
C LEU A 111 9.96 -23.45 -11.07
N ALA A 112 10.67 -22.95 -10.07
CA ALA A 112 11.50 -21.77 -10.23
C ALA A 112 12.65 -22.07 -11.21
N PRO A 113 12.81 -21.30 -12.30
CA PRO A 113 13.97 -21.44 -13.18
C PRO A 113 15.25 -21.05 -12.44
N ASP A 114 16.40 -21.39 -13.03
CA ASP A 114 17.71 -21.04 -12.49
C ASP A 114 17.88 -19.53 -12.26
N HIS A 115 17.31 -18.70 -13.13
CA HIS A 115 17.38 -17.25 -13.06
C HIS A 115 15.99 -16.64 -12.95
N LEU A 116 15.83 -15.72 -11.98
CA LEU A 116 14.61 -14.94 -11.80
C LEU A 116 14.92 -13.46 -11.99
N ASP A 117 13.97 -12.71 -12.52
CA ASP A 117 14.04 -11.24 -12.47
C ASP A 117 13.68 -10.73 -11.09
N THR A 118 12.64 -11.31 -10.48
CA THR A 118 12.14 -10.88 -9.18
C THR A 118 11.72 -12.08 -8.33
N LEU A 119 12.19 -12.11 -7.09
CA LEU A 119 11.73 -13.05 -6.06
C LEU A 119 11.09 -12.25 -4.93
N ILE A 120 9.81 -12.48 -4.63
CA ILE A 120 9.07 -11.78 -3.57
C ILE A 120 8.71 -12.77 -2.46
N ILE A 121 9.07 -12.47 -1.23
CA ILE A 121 8.71 -13.27 -0.05
C ILE A 121 7.47 -12.64 0.60
N SER A 122 6.37 -13.40 0.63
CA SER A 122 5.14 -12.98 1.32
C SER A 122 5.31 -12.96 2.84
N GLY A 123 4.49 -12.15 3.52
CA GLY A 123 4.36 -12.18 4.97
C GLY A 123 3.22 -13.07 5.43
N GLY A 124 2.83 -12.92 6.69
CA GLY A 124 1.75 -13.68 7.33
C GLY A 124 2.15 -14.30 8.65
N ARG A 125 1.22 -15.04 9.25
CA ARG A 125 1.43 -15.72 10.56
C ARG A 125 2.40 -16.90 10.44
N GLY A 126 2.43 -17.53 9.27
CA GLY A 126 3.31 -18.67 8.98
C GLY A 126 4.79 -18.33 8.84
N ILE A 127 5.14 -17.04 8.72
CA ILE A 127 6.52 -16.64 8.39
C ILE A 127 7.56 -17.12 9.41
N ASN A 128 7.20 -17.19 10.70
CA ASN A 128 8.13 -17.64 11.74
C ASN A 128 8.49 -19.12 11.56
N ARG A 129 7.52 -19.97 11.20
CA ARG A 129 7.72 -21.39 10.88
C ARG A 129 8.53 -21.52 9.59
N PHE A 130 8.14 -20.78 8.56
CA PHE A 130 8.82 -20.76 7.27
C PHE A 130 10.30 -20.38 7.42
N ALA A 131 10.60 -19.30 8.14
CA ALA A 131 11.96 -18.82 8.39
C ALA A 131 12.71 -19.60 9.48
N ALA A 132 12.09 -20.61 10.11
CA ALA A 132 12.78 -21.59 10.95
C ALA A 132 13.24 -22.82 10.14
N ASN A 133 12.67 -23.05 8.95
CA ASN A 133 13.07 -24.12 8.05
C ASN A 133 14.38 -23.75 7.34
N LYS A 134 15.48 -24.42 7.73
CA LYS A 134 16.81 -24.18 7.17
C LYS A 134 16.88 -24.44 5.66
N ALA A 135 16.16 -25.46 5.16
CA ALA A 135 16.13 -25.76 3.73
C ALA A 135 15.49 -24.62 2.93
N MET A 136 14.41 -24.01 3.46
CA MET A 136 13.78 -22.85 2.83
C MET A 136 14.69 -21.64 2.80
N LEU A 137 15.40 -21.34 3.90
CA LEU A 137 16.35 -20.23 3.93
C LEU A 137 17.52 -20.46 2.97
N GLN A 138 18.06 -21.68 2.91
CA GLN A 138 19.12 -22.05 1.96
C GLN A 138 18.65 -21.91 0.51
N TRP A 139 17.42 -22.33 0.22
CA TRP A 139 16.83 -22.16 -1.10
C TRP A 139 16.69 -20.67 -1.47
N ILE A 140 16.23 -19.83 -0.55
CA ILE A 140 16.15 -18.37 -0.77
C ILE A 140 17.54 -17.77 -1.01
N ASP A 141 18.56 -18.13 -0.23
CA ASP A 141 19.93 -17.61 -0.42
C ASP A 141 20.50 -18.01 -1.79
N MET A 142 20.28 -19.27 -2.19
CA MET A 142 20.67 -19.76 -3.51
C MET A 142 20.01 -18.94 -4.63
N MET A 143 18.69 -18.76 -4.55
CA MET A 143 17.96 -17.99 -5.56
C MET A 143 18.37 -16.52 -5.56
N ASN A 144 18.56 -15.90 -4.39
CA ASN A 144 19.02 -14.53 -4.27
C ASN A 144 20.30 -14.24 -5.08
N ARG A 145 21.24 -15.20 -5.16
CA ARG A 145 22.47 -15.07 -5.96
C ARG A 145 22.22 -15.05 -7.46
N LYS A 146 21.13 -15.68 -7.92
CA LYS A 146 20.76 -15.81 -9.33
C LYS A 146 19.61 -14.88 -9.75
N THR A 147 19.09 -14.07 -8.84
CA THR A 147 17.95 -13.17 -9.07
C THR A 147 18.38 -11.71 -9.23
N ARG A 148 17.82 -10.99 -10.21
CA ARG A 148 18.07 -9.55 -10.41
C ARG A 148 17.66 -8.71 -9.20
N ARG A 149 16.45 -8.91 -8.65
CA ARG A 149 15.99 -8.25 -7.40
C ARG A 149 15.24 -9.19 -6.47
N ILE A 150 15.46 -9.06 -5.17
CA ILE A 150 14.72 -9.79 -4.14
C ILE A 150 13.91 -8.81 -3.30
N ALA A 151 12.71 -9.22 -2.94
CA ALA A 151 11.79 -8.38 -2.21
C ALA A 151 11.09 -9.15 -1.08
N SER A 152 10.56 -8.40 -0.12
CA SER A 152 9.63 -8.94 0.88
C SER A 152 8.46 -8.00 1.12
N VAL A 153 7.29 -8.57 1.37
CA VAL A 153 6.10 -7.85 1.82
C VAL A 153 5.84 -8.18 3.29
N CYS A 154 5.46 -7.17 4.08
CA CYS A 154 5.06 -7.36 5.48
C CYS A 154 6.18 -8.02 6.29
N SER A 155 5.81 -9.00 7.11
CA SER A 155 6.71 -9.80 7.93
C SER A 155 7.64 -10.73 7.13
N GLY A 156 7.47 -10.86 5.80
CA GLY A 156 8.35 -11.65 4.92
C GLY A 156 9.81 -11.22 4.97
N SER A 157 10.06 -9.97 5.38
CA SER A 157 11.39 -9.41 5.64
C SER A 157 12.18 -10.19 6.70
N LEU A 158 11.52 -10.99 7.55
CA LEU A 158 12.18 -11.90 8.50
C LEU A 158 13.14 -12.86 7.81
N ALA A 159 12.74 -13.43 6.67
CA ALA A 159 13.57 -14.36 5.93
C ALA A 159 14.83 -13.67 5.39
N LEU A 160 14.71 -12.43 4.93
CA LEU A 160 15.85 -11.62 4.47
C LEU A 160 16.78 -11.23 5.63
N ALA A 161 16.22 -10.87 6.79
CA ALA A 161 16.98 -10.55 7.99
C ALA A 161 17.77 -11.76 8.51
N LYS A 162 17.15 -12.94 8.57
CA LYS A 162 17.83 -14.18 8.98
C LYS A 162 18.99 -14.60 8.09
N LEU A 163 18.94 -14.22 6.82
CA LEU A 163 20.01 -14.46 5.85
C LEU A 163 21.11 -13.38 5.89
N GLY A 164 21.01 -12.39 6.79
CA GLY A 164 21.94 -11.25 6.85
C GLY A 164 21.86 -10.32 5.64
N LEU A 165 20.83 -10.47 4.79
CA LEU A 165 20.72 -9.70 3.56
C LEU A 165 20.41 -8.22 3.84
N LEU A 166 19.83 -7.93 5.00
CA LEU A 166 19.43 -6.59 5.41
C LEU A 166 20.48 -5.88 6.28
N ASP A 167 21.55 -6.55 6.68
CA ASP A 167 22.55 -5.99 7.59
C ASP A 167 23.18 -4.72 7.00
N GLY A 168 23.26 -3.67 7.83
CA GLY A 168 23.74 -2.34 7.48
C GLY A 168 22.80 -1.53 6.56
N LYS A 169 21.61 -2.04 6.23
CA LYS A 169 20.69 -1.42 5.26
C LYS A 169 19.43 -0.89 5.94
N LYS A 170 18.86 0.19 5.39
CA LYS A 170 17.56 0.69 5.82
C LYS A 170 16.45 -0.23 5.32
N ALA A 171 15.67 -0.84 6.21
CA ALA A 171 14.61 -1.76 5.83
C ALA A 171 13.30 -1.44 6.55
N THR A 172 12.20 -1.94 6.01
CA THR A 172 10.88 -1.82 6.64
C THR A 172 10.21 -3.20 6.70
N THR A 173 9.35 -3.38 7.69
CA THR A 173 8.49 -4.56 7.87
C THR A 173 7.12 -4.06 8.33
N HIS A 174 6.18 -4.97 8.58
CA HIS A 174 4.90 -4.60 9.18
C HIS A 174 5.10 -3.91 10.53
N TRP A 175 4.41 -2.79 10.75
CA TRP A 175 4.56 -1.94 11.93
C TRP A 175 4.48 -2.71 13.25
N SER A 176 3.57 -3.69 13.35
CA SER A 176 3.40 -4.47 14.58
C SER A 176 4.58 -5.40 14.91
N ARG A 177 5.49 -5.62 13.95
CA ARG A 177 6.69 -6.45 14.10
C ARG A 177 7.98 -5.61 14.14
N ILE A 178 7.90 -4.29 13.95
CA ILE A 178 9.10 -3.44 13.76
C ILE A 178 10.00 -3.46 15.01
N ASP A 179 9.42 -3.41 16.21
CA ASP A 179 10.19 -3.36 17.46
C ASP A 179 10.79 -4.72 17.83
N GLU A 180 10.06 -5.80 17.55
CA GLU A 180 10.61 -7.16 17.63
C GLU A 180 11.82 -7.30 16.69
N PHE A 181 11.69 -6.85 15.44
CA PHE A 181 12.76 -7.00 14.46
C PHE A 181 13.98 -6.12 14.78
N ARG A 182 13.77 -4.92 15.35
CA ARG A 182 14.86 -4.08 15.87
C ARG A 182 15.65 -4.76 16.98
N LYS A 183 14.96 -5.48 17.87
CA LYS A 183 15.60 -6.19 18.97
C LYS A 183 16.37 -7.41 18.47
N ASP A 184 15.77 -8.20 17.58
CA ASP A 184 16.31 -9.49 17.16
C ASP A 184 17.34 -9.36 16.02
N TYR A 185 17.29 -8.28 15.23
CA TYR A 185 18.19 -7.98 14.11
C TYR A 185 18.68 -6.53 14.19
N PRO A 186 19.52 -6.19 15.20
CA PRO A 186 19.93 -4.81 15.47
C PRO A 186 20.85 -4.20 14.39
N ASP A 187 21.50 -5.03 13.58
CA ASP A 187 22.36 -4.57 12.47
C ASP A 187 21.55 -4.01 11.27
N VAL A 188 20.23 -4.20 11.28
CA VAL A 188 19.32 -3.66 10.25
C VAL A 188 18.76 -2.32 10.70
N LEU A 189 18.80 -1.31 9.82
CA LEU A 189 18.28 0.03 10.11
C LEU A 189 16.75 0.07 9.88
N TRP A 190 15.99 -0.56 10.77
CA TRP A 190 14.54 -0.69 10.67
C TRP A 190 13.79 0.65 10.84
N THR A 191 12.91 0.96 9.90
CA THR A 191 12.05 2.15 9.93
C THR A 191 10.59 1.81 9.68
N ASN A 192 9.70 2.61 10.25
CA ASN A 192 8.26 2.61 10.02
C ASN A 192 7.79 3.87 9.25
N GLU A 193 8.72 4.69 8.75
CA GLU A 193 8.43 5.97 8.07
C GLU A 193 8.11 5.79 6.58
N ALA A 194 8.41 4.61 6.02
CA ALA A 194 8.25 4.30 4.61
C ALA A 194 7.46 3.00 4.42
N ILE A 195 6.50 3.04 3.49
CA ILE A 195 5.66 1.90 3.10
C ILE A 195 6.43 0.86 2.28
N PHE A 196 7.48 1.27 1.58
CA PHE A 196 8.52 0.38 1.06
C PHE A 196 9.86 1.10 0.93
N ILE A 197 10.94 0.33 0.87
CA ILE A 197 12.32 0.82 0.75
C ILE A 197 13.06 -0.06 -0.25
N ARG A 198 13.92 0.56 -1.05
CA ARG A 198 14.84 -0.10 -1.96
C ARG A 198 16.28 0.20 -1.53
N ASN A 199 17.09 -0.85 -1.35
CA ASN A 199 18.55 -0.76 -1.26
C ASN A 199 19.17 -1.63 -2.35
N GLY A 200 19.59 -0.99 -3.44
CA GLY A 200 20.12 -1.72 -4.61
C GLY A 200 19.10 -2.72 -5.15
N LYS A 201 19.44 -4.01 -5.04
CA LYS A 201 18.59 -5.13 -5.47
C LYS A 201 17.57 -5.61 -4.44
N ILE A 202 17.64 -5.14 -3.19
CA ILE A 202 16.79 -5.62 -2.10
C ILE A 202 15.66 -4.62 -1.85
N TRP A 203 14.43 -5.10 -1.83
CA TRP A 203 13.23 -4.30 -1.58
C TRP A 203 12.48 -4.84 -0.36
N THR A 204 12.02 -3.96 0.51
CA THR A 204 11.20 -4.35 1.65
C THR A 204 9.99 -3.46 1.74
N SER A 205 8.82 -4.03 1.96
CA SER A 205 7.55 -3.32 2.10
C SER A 205 6.89 -3.65 3.45
N ALA A 206 6.17 -2.69 4.00
CA ALA A 206 5.39 -2.83 5.22
C ALA A 206 4.25 -3.87 5.10
N GLY A 207 3.84 -4.22 3.88
CA GLY A 207 2.54 -4.86 3.65
C GLY A 207 1.37 -3.96 4.10
N ILE A 208 0.15 -4.46 4.17
CA ILE A 208 -0.40 -5.52 3.34
C ILE A 208 -0.51 -4.98 1.91
N THR A 209 -1.29 -3.90 1.76
CA THR A 209 -1.48 -3.25 0.47
C THR A 209 -0.22 -2.54 -0.01
N SER A 210 0.76 -2.24 0.85
CA SER A 210 1.99 -1.57 0.38
C SER A 210 2.88 -2.43 -0.52
N GLY A 211 2.61 -3.75 -0.58
CA GLY A 211 3.17 -4.61 -1.62
C GLY A 211 2.73 -4.20 -3.03
N ILE A 212 1.53 -3.60 -3.18
CA ILE A 212 1.04 -3.05 -4.45
C ILE A 212 1.88 -1.84 -4.86
N ASP A 213 2.17 -0.91 -3.94
CA ASP A 213 2.96 0.29 -4.29
C ASP A 213 4.40 -0.06 -4.64
N MET A 214 5.00 -0.97 -3.87
CA MET A 214 6.33 -1.49 -4.16
C MET A 214 6.37 -2.11 -5.55
N THR A 215 5.33 -2.86 -5.93
CA THR A 215 5.26 -3.52 -7.23
C THR A 215 4.98 -2.53 -8.36
N LEU A 216 4.19 -1.48 -8.13
CA LEU A 216 4.00 -0.40 -9.10
C LEU A 216 5.32 0.32 -9.40
N ALA A 217 6.16 0.54 -8.37
CA ALA A 217 7.50 1.09 -8.56
C ALA A 217 8.43 0.13 -9.35
N MET A 218 8.27 -1.19 -9.18
CA MET A 218 8.99 -2.17 -10.00
C MET A 218 8.54 -2.15 -11.46
N VAL A 219 7.22 -2.03 -11.72
CA VAL A 219 6.67 -1.90 -13.07
C VAL A 219 7.13 -0.60 -13.72
N GLU A 220 7.18 0.51 -12.98
CA GLU A 220 7.73 1.79 -13.46
C GLU A 220 9.20 1.64 -13.87
N GLU A 221 10.02 0.96 -13.06
CA GLU A 221 11.42 0.66 -13.40
C GLU A 221 11.55 -0.23 -14.64
N ASP A 222 10.62 -1.15 -14.84
CA ASP A 222 10.72 -2.17 -15.87
C ASP A 222 10.18 -1.78 -17.23
N LEU A 223 9.09 -1.02 -17.25
CA LEU A 223 8.25 -0.75 -18.42
C LEU A 223 7.88 0.73 -18.55
N GLY A 224 8.42 1.58 -17.68
CA GLY A 224 8.24 3.02 -17.72
C GLY A 224 7.01 3.54 -16.97
N PHE A 225 7.00 4.86 -16.78
CA PHE A 225 6.03 5.58 -15.97
C PHE A 225 4.59 5.47 -16.50
N ASP A 226 4.38 5.57 -17.82
CA ASP A 226 3.03 5.60 -18.40
C ASP A 226 2.29 4.28 -18.22
N LEU A 227 3.00 3.15 -18.35
CA LEU A 227 2.40 1.85 -18.10
C LEU A 227 2.10 1.68 -16.60
N ALA A 228 3.05 2.00 -15.72
CA ALA A 228 2.81 1.93 -14.27
C ALA A 228 1.63 2.81 -13.83
N LYS A 229 1.51 4.02 -14.37
CA LYS A 229 0.38 4.94 -14.15
C LYS A 229 -0.95 4.31 -14.63
N SER A 230 -0.94 3.68 -15.79
CA SER A 230 -2.11 2.99 -16.33
C SER A 230 -2.53 1.81 -15.46
N VAL A 231 -1.56 1.04 -14.94
CA VAL A 231 -1.80 -0.06 -13.99
C VAL A 231 -2.41 0.47 -12.70
N ALA A 232 -1.84 1.53 -12.11
CA ALA A 232 -2.39 2.17 -10.92
C ALA A 232 -3.83 2.66 -11.14
N ARG A 233 -4.12 3.27 -12.31
CA ARG A 233 -5.46 3.71 -12.68
C ARG A 233 -6.44 2.54 -12.82
N GLN A 234 -6.01 1.45 -13.45
CA GLN A 234 -6.82 0.24 -13.63
C GLN A 234 -7.17 -0.40 -12.28
N LEU A 235 -6.23 -0.40 -11.33
CA LEU A 235 -6.43 -0.94 -9.99
C LEU A 235 -7.11 0.04 -9.03
N VAL A 236 -7.40 1.27 -9.48
CA VAL A 236 -8.01 2.34 -8.66
C VAL A 236 -7.18 2.64 -7.41
N VAL A 237 -5.87 2.70 -7.56
CA VAL A 237 -4.91 3.04 -6.50
C VAL A 237 -4.07 4.26 -6.88
N TYR A 238 -3.44 4.89 -5.89
CA TYR A 238 -2.46 5.92 -6.15
C TYR A 238 -1.20 5.28 -6.74
N LEU A 239 -0.67 5.85 -7.83
CA LEU A 239 0.64 5.43 -8.37
C LEU A 239 1.76 5.62 -7.33
N ARG A 240 1.71 6.75 -6.61
CA ARG A 240 2.53 7.02 -5.45
C ARG A 240 1.60 7.43 -4.33
N ARG A 241 1.47 6.61 -3.29
CA ARG A 241 0.76 7.05 -2.08
C ARG A 241 1.46 8.29 -1.54
N PRO A 242 0.70 9.32 -1.14
CA PRO A 242 1.30 10.49 -0.51
C PRO A 242 2.16 10.03 0.68
N GLY A 243 3.43 10.40 0.64
CA GLY A 243 4.41 9.91 1.61
C GLY A 243 4.26 10.60 2.94
N GLY A 244 4.82 9.98 3.98
CA GLY A 244 4.64 10.44 5.34
C GLY A 244 3.31 10.01 5.95
N GLN A 245 2.64 8.99 5.45
CA GLN A 245 1.73 8.20 6.28
C GLN A 245 2.60 7.26 7.10
N SER A 246 2.57 7.38 8.44
CA SER A 246 3.01 6.25 9.28
C SER A 246 2.28 5.00 8.77
N GLN A 247 2.95 3.84 8.73
CA GLN A 247 2.33 2.57 8.30
C GLN A 247 0.98 2.29 8.98
N PHE A 248 0.77 2.95 10.12
CA PHE A 248 -0.48 3.07 10.84
C PHE A 248 -0.84 4.56 10.97
N SER A 249 -2.08 4.95 10.65
CA SER A 249 -2.58 6.24 11.12
C SER A 249 -2.58 6.18 12.64
N GLU A 250 -1.80 7.01 13.34
CA GLU A 250 -1.82 7.10 14.82
C GLU A 250 -3.24 7.37 15.35
N LEU A 251 -4.18 7.75 14.47
CA LEU A 251 -5.60 7.92 14.76
C LEU A 251 -6.33 6.60 15.06
N LEU A 252 -5.83 5.47 14.59
CA LEU A 252 -6.41 4.15 14.84
C LEU A 252 -6.10 3.63 16.26
N ASP A 253 -5.06 4.13 16.93
CA ASP A 253 -4.81 3.87 18.37
C ASP A 253 -5.90 4.52 19.25
N PHE A 254 -6.61 5.51 18.70
CA PHE A 254 -7.77 6.12 19.34
C PHE A 254 -9.09 5.40 19.04
N TYR A 255 -9.05 4.30 18.29
CA TYR A 255 -10.20 3.41 18.15
C TYR A 255 -10.39 2.66 19.47
N CYS A 256 -11.51 2.92 20.12
CA CYS A 256 -11.88 2.34 21.39
C CYS A 256 -13.10 1.43 21.23
N GLU A 257 -13.28 0.41 22.08
CA GLU A 257 -14.55 -0.34 22.15
C GLU A 257 -15.72 0.57 22.58
N ASP A 258 -15.44 1.63 23.35
CA ASP A 258 -16.43 2.63 23.75
C ASP A 258 -16.76 3.57 22.58
N GLU A 259 -17.92 3.34 21.97
CA GLU A 259 -18.45 4.11 20.84
C GLU A 259 -18.50 5.62 21.13
N ARG A 260 -18.65 6.03 22.39
CA ARG A 260 -18.68 7.46 22.77
C ARG A 260 -17.37 8.16 22.46
N PHE A 261 -16.23 7.50 22.69
CA PHE A 261 -14.92 8.07 22.38
C PHE A 261 -14.63 8.03 20.87
N ASN A 262 -15.09 7.01 20.15
CA ASN A 262 -15.00 6.99 18.69
C ASN A 262 -15.77 8.17 18.06
N LEU A 263 -17.01 8.40 18.50
CA LEU A 263 -17.82 9.53 18.05
C LEU A 263 -17.19 10.88 18.43
N LEU A 264 -16.61 10.97 19.64
CA LEU A 264 -15.88 12.17 20.05
C LEU A 264 -14.67 12.43 19.15
N ASN A 265 -13.86 11.41 18.87
CA ASN A 265 -12.65 11.52 18.04
C ASN A 265 -13.01 11.94 16.61
N GLN A 266 -14.07 11.36 16.03
CA GLN A 266 -14.60 11.79 14.73
C GLN A 266 -15.07 13.26 14.74
N TRP A 267 -15.72 13.70 15.83
CA TRP A 267 -16.12 15.09 15.98
C TRP A 267 -14.92 16.02 16.12
N VAL A 268 -13.90 15.64 16.89
CA VAL A 268 -12.65 16.39 17.06
C VAL A 268 -11.97 16.60 15.72
N MET A 269 -11.82 15.55 14.90
CA MET A 269 -11.21 15.66 13.56
C MET A 269 -11.92 16.68 12.65
N LYS A 270 -13.25 16.83 12.78
CA LYS A 270 -14.03 17.82 12.02
C LYS A 270 -13.97 19.24 12.59
N ASN A 271 -13.40 19.42 13.79
CA ASN A 271 -13.43 20.67 14.55
C ASN A 271 -12.04 21.14 15.04
N LEU A 272 -10.95 20.67 14.44
CA LEU A 272 -9.57 20.93 14.91
C LEU A 272 -9.19 22.41 14.99
N SER A 273 -9.81 23.27 14.16
CA SER A 273 -9.59 24.72 14.16
C SER A 273 -10.15 25.43 15.40
N ARG A 274 -11.01 24.77 16.17
CA ARG A 274 -11.61 25.32 17.39
C ARG A 274 -10.68 25.15 18.61
N PRO A 275 -10.84 25.97 19.66
CA PRO A 275 -10.21 25.72 20.94
C PRO A 275 -10.87 24.49 21.60
N LEU A 276 -10.21 23.34 21.50
CA LEU A 276 -10.65 22.08 22.08
C LEU A 276 -10.07 21.95 23.50
N SER A 277 -10.87 22.25 24.52
CA SER A 277 -10.51 22.07 25.93
C SER A 277 -11.01 20.73 26.48
N VAL A 278 -10.39 20.24 27.55
CA VAL A 278 -10.84 19.02 28.25
C VAL A 278 -12.28 19.18 28.75
N ALA A 279 -12.65 20.36 29.27
CA ALA A 279 -14.01 20.70 29.67
C ALA A 279 -15.04 20.47 28.54
N MET A 280 -14.75 20.97 27.33
CA MET A 280 -15.65 20.82 26.17
C MET A 280 -15.78 19.35 25.74
N LEU A 281 -14.68 18.60 25.76
CA LEU A 281 -14.71 17.17 25.41
C LEU A 281 -15.48 16.35 26.45
N ALA A 282 -15.31 16.66 27.74
CA ALA A 282 -16.00 16.00 28.83
C ALA A 282 -17.52 16.26 28.77
N GLU A 283 -17.92 17.51 28.50
CA GLU A 283 -19.32 17.89 28.28
C GLU A 283 -19.95 17.13 27.10
N LYS A 284 -19.23 17.00 25.98
CA LYS A 284 -19.65 16.20 24.81
C LYS A 284 -19.91 14.73 25.14
N CYS A 285 -19.19 14.18 26.12
CA CYS A 285 -19.37 12.80 26.59
C CYS A 285 -20.35 12.69 27.78
N GLY A 286 -20.92 13.78 28.27
CA GLY A 286 -21.78 13.78 29.46
C GLY A 286 -21.04 13.39 30.74
N MET A 287 -19.76 13.77 30.86
CA MET A 287 -18.88 13.39 31.97
C MET A 287 -18.26 14.62 32.64
N SER A 288 -17.85 14.47 33.92
CA SER A 288 -16.95 15.45 34.53
C SER A 288 -15.54 15.36 33.95
N GLU A 289 -14.79 16.45 33.94
CA GLU A 289 -13.43 16.53 33.37
C GLU A 289 -12.47 15.46 33.92
N ARG A 290 -12.56 15.20 35.23
CA ARG A 290 -11.73 14.22 35.93
C ARG A 290 -12.06 12.80 35.50
N ASN A 291 -13.34 12.47 35.38
CA ASN A 291 -13.76 11.13 34.97
C ASN A 291 -13.46 10.90 33.48
N PHE A 292 -13.74 11.91 32.64
CA PHE A 292 -13.42 11.89 31.21
C PHE A 292 -11.94 11.64 30.97
N SER A 293 -11.04 12.44 31.56
CA SER A 293 -9.60 12.31 31.33
C SER A 293 -9.07 10.93 31.72
N ARG A 294 -9.56 10.39 32.86
CA ARG A 294 -9.17 9.07 33.35
C ARG A 294 -9.65 7.95 32.42
N LEU A 295 -10.94 7.97 32.04
CA LEU A 295 -11.53 6.95 31.17
C LEU A 295 -10.94 7.03 29.76
N TYR A 296 -10.84 8.22 29.18
CA TYR A 296 -10.25 8.43 27.87
C TYR A 296 -8.81 7.92 27.82
N THR A 297 -7.98 8.23 28.83
CA THR A 297 -6.59 7.74 28.87
C THR A 297 -6.51 6.23 29.02
N ARG A 298 -7.37 5.63 29.86
CA ARG A 298 -7.44 4.18 30.04
C ARG A 298 -7.84 3.49 28.74
N ASP A 299 -8.78 4.06 28.01
CA ASP A 299 -9.47 3.42 26.91
C ASP A 299 -8.84 3.70 25.53
N THR A 300 -8.07 4.79 25.40
CA THR A 300 -7.34 5.17 24.17
C THR A 300 -5.82 5.13 24.33
N GLY A 301 -5.31 4.81 25.53
CA GLY A 301 -3.88 4.78 25.83
C GLY A 301 -3.19 6.16 25.87
N SER A 302 -3.91 7.27 25.62
CA SER A 302 -3.34 8.61 25.55
C SER A 302 -4.21 9.65 26.25
N SER A 303 -3.58 10.68 26.83
CA SER A 303 -4.34 11.78 27.44
C SER A 303 -5.11 12.58 26.37
N PRO A 304 -6.26 13.20 26.70
CA PRO A 304 -7.04 13.96 25.72
C PRO A 304 -6.24 15.07 25.02
N GLY A 305 -5.35 15.74 25.75
CA GLY A 305 -4.48 16.79 25.18
C GLY A 305 -3.48 16.23 24.17
N LYS A 306 -2.86 15.08 24.48
CA LYS A 306 -1.97 14.38 23.55
C LYS A 306 -2.74 13.91 22.31
N ALA A 307 -3.96 13.39 22.49
CA ALA A 307 -4.82 12.98 21.39
C ALA A 307 -5.12 14.12 20.42
N ILE A 308 -5.54 15.28 20.94
CA ILE A 308 -5.77 16.47 20.11
C ILE A 308 -4.50 16.87 19.36
N GLU A 309 -3.34 16.86 20.02
CA GLU A 309 -2.06 17.18 19.37
C GLU A 309 -1.77 16.24 18.18
N LEU A 310 -2.01 14.94 18.34
CA LEU A 310 -1.83 13.95 17.28
C LEU A 310 -2.87 14.08 16.16
N PHE A 311 -4.15 14.33 16.48
CA PHE A 311 -5.18 14.63 15.48
C PHE A 311 -4.81 15.86 14.64
N ARG A 312 -4.27 16.90 15.27
CA ARG A 312 -3.81 18.12 14.59
C ARG A 312 -2.59 17.87 13.73
N LEU A 313 -1.62 17.08 14.22
CA LEU A 313 -0.43 16.69 13.47
C LEU A 313 -0.80 15.94 12.20
N GLU A 314 -1.70 14.96 12.31
CA GLU A 314 -2.13 14.14 11.18
C GLU A 314 -2.86 14.99 10.12
N ALA A 315 -3.76 15.88 10.54
CA ALA A 315 -4.41 16.81 9.61
C ALA A 315 -3.40 17.76 8.93
N ALA A 316 -2.38 18.23 9.66
CA ALA A 316 -1.34 19.08 9.09
C ALA A 316 -0.48 18.36 8.04
N ARG A 317 -0.14 17.09 8.25
CA ARG A 317 0.57 16.25 7.26
C ARG A 317 -0.21 16.20 5.95
N GLN A 318 -1.50 15.87 6.03
CA GLN A 318 -2.38 15.79 4.87
C GLN A 318 -2.49 17.11 4.10
N TYR A 319 -2.51 18.26 4.80
CA TYR A 319 -2.53 19.57 4.13
C TYR A 319 -1.17 19.98 3.55
N LEU A 320 -0.06 19.59 4.19
CA LEU A 320 1.29 19.83 3.66
C LEU A 320 1.51 19.08 2.35
N GLU A 321 1.05 17.84 2.26
CA GLU A 321 1.10 17.01 1.04
C GLU A 321 0.29 17.61 -0.12
N GLN A 322 -0.74 18.40 0.19
CA GLN A 322 -1.56 19.14 -0.77
C GLN A 322 -1.00 20.55 -1.09
N ASN A 323 0.24 20.86 -0.70
CA ASN A 323 0.88 22.15 -0.92
C ASN A 323 0.14 23.35 -0.30
N TRP A 324 -0.61 23.15 0.80
CA TRP A 324 -1.22 24.28 1.50
C TRP A 324 -0.13 25.17 2.15
N SER A 325 -0.37 26.48 2.21
CA SER A 325 0.56 27.39 2.89
C SER A 325 0.58 27.11 4.40
N ILE A 326 1.76 27.26 5.03
CA ILE A 326 1.94 27.00 6.47
C ILE A 326 0.94 27.81 7.30
N LYS A 327 0.74 29.09 6.96
CA LYS A 327 -0.26 29.97 7.59
C LYS A 327 -1.68 29.39 7.55
N LYS A 328 -2.09 28.83 6.42
CA LYS A 328 -3.43 28.22 6.26
C LYS A 328 -3.56 26.97 7.12
N ILE A 329 -2.51 26.15 7.19
CA ILE A 329 -2.46 24.92 8.00
C ILE A 329 -2.57 25.23 9.49
N VAL A 330 -1.80 26.21 9.98
CA VAL A 330 -1.86 26.61 11.40
C VAL A 330 -3.28 27.00 11.81
N ARG A 331 -3.98 27.76 10.95
CA ARG A 331 -5.37 28.16 11.19
C ARG A 331 -6.34 26.99 11.12
N GLN A 332 -6.20 26.13 10.10
CA GLN A 332 -7.15 25.04 9.86
C GLN A 332 -7.03 23.90 10.87
N CYS A 333 -5.80 23.62 11.32
CA CYS A 333 -5.54 22.59 12.32
C CYS A 333 -5.56 23.13 13.76
N GLY A 334 -5.67 24.45 13.97
CA GLY A 334 -5.77 25.03 15.31
C GLY A 334 -4.48 25.00 16.15
N PHE A 335 -3.32 25.12 15.52
CA PHE A 335 -2.01 25.17 16.22
C PHE A 335 -1.74 26.52 16.92
N GLY A 336 -2.51 27.56 16.59
CA GLY A 336 -2.35 28.92 17.12
C GLY A 336 -1.19 29.68 16.47
N SER A 337 -0.01 29.08 16.34
CA SER A 337 1.17 29.66 15.71
C SER A 337 1.97 28.67 14.86
N GLU A 338 2.79 29.19 13.94
CA GLU A 338 3.73 28.39 13.15
C GLU A 338 4.80 27.73 14.02
N GLU A 339 5.17 28.37 15.13
CA GLU A 339 6.15 27.84 16.06
C GLU A 339 5.64 26.59 16.79
N THR A 340 4.35 26.58 17.19
CA THR A 340 3.71 25.40 17.80
C THR A 340 3.67 24.25 16.80
N LEU A 341 3.26 24.52 15.54
CA LEU A 341 3.29 23.51 14.47
C LEU A 341 4.70 22.92 14.31
N ARG A 342 5.73 23.77 14.27
CA ARG A 342 7.13 23.33 14.14
C ARG A 342 7.57 22.48 15.33
N ARG A 343 7.22 22.86 16.56
CA ARG A 343 7.53 22.08 17.78
C ARG A 343 6.87 20.70 17.76
N VAL A 344 5.60 20.62 17.36
CA VAL A 344 4.88 19.35 17.27
C VAL A 344 5.51 18.45 16.20
N PHE A 345 5.83 18.98 15.02
CA PHE A 345 6.52 18.23 13.97
C PHE A 345 7.91 17.73 14.42
N GLN A 346 8.69 18.55 15.11
CA GLN A 346 9.99 18.13 15.63
C GLN A 346 9.88 17.07 16.72
N ARG A 347 8.86 17.16 17.57
CA ARG A 347 8.63 16.21 18.66
C ARG A 347 8.25 14.81 18.16
N HIS A 348 7.37 14.74 17.17
CA HIS A 348 6.78 13.47 16.72
C HIS A 348 7.41 12.91 15.45
N LEU A 349 7.92 13.77 14.56
CA LEU A 349 8.44 13.36 13.25
C LEU A 349 9.92 13.70 13.05
N HIS A 350 10.58 14.35 14.03
CA HIS A 350 11.98 14.77 13.97
C HIS A 350 12.39 15.56 12.72
N VAL A 351 11.43 16.24 12.10
CA VAL A 351 11.62 17.08 10.90
C VAL A 351 10.86 18.39 11.03
N SER A 352 11.25 19.39 10.25
CA SER A 352 10.48 20.64 10.14
C SER A 352 9.26 20.44 9.20
N PRO A 353 8.17 21.22 9.35
CA PRO A 353 7.05 21.18 8.40
C PRO A 353 7.45 21.46 6.95
N GLN A 354 8.47 22.30 6.73
CA GLN A 354 8.99 22.60 5.41
C GLN A 354 9.76 21.40 4.84
N ASN A 355 10.66 20.80 5.62
CA ASN A 355 11.40 19.61 5.20
C ASN A 355 10.46 18.43 4.94
N TYR A 356 9.39 18.31 5.74
CA TYR A 356 8.34 17.32 5.50
C TYR A 356 7.66 17.59 4.15
N ARG A 357 7.25 18.83 3.89
CA ARG A 357 6.69 19.22 2.60
C ARG A 357 7.64 18.90 1.46
N ASP A 358 8.89 19.34 1.50
CA ASP A 358 9.83 19.15 0.38
C ASP A 358 10.05 17.67 0.03
N ARG A 359 9.86 16.77 1.00
CA ARG A 359 9.96 15.31 0.81
C ARG A 359 8.68 14.66 0.29
N PHE A 360 7.52 15.26 0.55
CA PHE A 360 6.21 14.61 0.40
C PHE A 360 5.16 15.44 -0.35
N SER A 361 5.48 16.66 -0.76
CA SER A 361 4.62 17.47 -1.63
C SER A 361 4.50 16.79 -2.99
N ARG A 362 3.30 16.83 -3.56
CA ARG A 362 3.14 16.61 -5.00
C ARG A 362 3.95 17.70 -5.71
N LEU A 363 4.93 17.31 -6.52
CA LEU A 363 5.53 18.24 -7.49
C LEU A 363 4.38 18.85 -8.30
N PRO A 364 4.38 20.17 -8.56
CA PRO A 364 3.42 20.75 -9.49
C PRO A 364 3.57 20.06 -10.85
N ASP A 365 2.44 19.81 -11.51
CA ASP A 365 2.43 19.51 -12.94
C ASP A 365 3.14 20.66 -13.67
N GLU A 366 4.29 20.39 -14.27
CA GLU A 366 4.86 21.17 -15.38
C GLU A 366 4.65 20.41 -16.68
#